data_AF-A0A7Z0SPF9-F1
#
_entry.id   AF-A0A7Z0SPF9-F1
#
_cell.length_a   1.000
_cell.length_b   1.000
_cell.length_c   1.000
_cell.angle_alpha   90.00
_cell.angle_beta   90.00
_cell.angle_gamma   90.00
#
_symmetry.space_group_name_H-M   'P 1'
#
loop_
_entity.id
_entity.type
_entity.pdbx_description
1 polymer ?
#
loop_
_entity_poly.entity_id
_entity_poly.type
_entity_poly.pdbx_seq_one_letter_code
_entity_poly.pdbx_strand_id
1 'polypeptide(L)'
;MSEAQATWRITPEQQAQQALEAWRATTVASAFQAHQALDDFSLIDQVEALLDDPATATKARRAWRMATEFRRLSPTVLELAGVLGLTDEQLDELFRHALTIEA
;
A
#
# COMPACT_ATOMS: atom_id res chain seq x y z
N MET A 1 48.44 5.32 19.89
CA MET A 1 47.37 4.38 19.48
C MET A 1 46.15 5.24 19.19
N SER A 2 45.96 5.64 17.93
CA SER A 2 44.86 6.51 17.53
C SER A 2 43.69 5.61 17.15
N GLU A 3 42.64 5.62 17.95
CA GLU A 3 41.40 4.91 17.65
C GLU A 3 40.83 5.48 16.34
N ALA A 4 40.72 4.61 15.35
CA ALA A 4 40.00 4.87 14.13
C ALA A 4 38.55 5.20 14.51
N GLN A 5 38.19 6.47 14.44
CA GLN A 5 36.80 6.90 14.54
C GLN A 5 36.07 6.32 13.32
N ALA A 6 35.52 5.11 13.49
CA ALA A 6 34.62 4.50 12.52
C ALA A 6 33.38 5.39 12.42
N THR A 7 33.40 6.30 11.45
CA THR A 7 32.24 7.12 11.12
C THR A 7 31.19 6.18 10.54
N TRP A 8 30.23 5.74 11.36
CA TRP A 8 29.06 5.00 10.88
C TRP A 8 28.23 5.92 9.98
N ARG A 9 28.50 5.89 8.67
CA ARG A 9 27.70 6.53 7.63
C ARG A 9 26.84 5.47 6.97
N ILE A 10 25.53 5.69 7.02
CA ILE A 10 24.55 4.91 6.24
C ILE A 10 24.81 5.18 4.75
N THR A 11 24.80 4.14 3.92
CA THR A 11 24.97 4.24 2.47
C THR A 11 23.75 4.90 1.80
N PRO A 12 23.88 5.47 0.59
CA PRO A 12 22.74 6.03 -0.14
C PRO A 12 21.60 5.02 -0.37
N GLU A 13 21.94 3.75 -0.62
CA GLU A 13 20.96 2.67 -0.79
C GLU A 13 20.15 2.43 0.49
N GLN A 14 20.84 2.33 1.64
CA GLN A 14 20.17 2.17 2.94
C GLN A 14 19.30 3.38 3.29
N GLN A 15 19.73 4.60 2.94
CA GLN A 15 18.91 5.80 3.11
C GLN A 15 17.64 5.75 2.26
N ALA A 16 17.74 5.32 1.00
CA ALA A 16 16.59 5.16 0.13
C ALA A 16 15.61 4.11 0.67
N GLN A 17 16.12 2.99 1.19
CA GLN A 17 15.30 1.96 1.81
C GLN A 17 14.56 2.47 3.06
N GLN A 18 15.25 3.21 3.94
CA GLN A 18 14.61 3.82 5.11
C GLN A 18 13.53 4.83 4.72
N ALA A 19 13.76 5.63 3.67
CA ALA A 19 12.77 6.56 3.16
C ALA A 19 11.54 5.84 2.59
N LEU A 20 11.74 4.72 1.87
CA LEU A 20 10.66 3.90 1.35
C LEU A 20 9.81 3.29 2.48
N GLU A 21 10.46 2.73 3.50
CA GLU A 21 9.77 2.16 4.67
C GLU A 21 8.98 3.23 5.44
N ALA A 22 9.56 4.41 5.64
CA ALA A 22 8.89 5.53 6.29
C ALA A 22 7.68 6.02 5.47
N TRP A 23 7.81 6.08 4.14
CA TRP A 23 6.71 6.40 3.24
C TRP A 23 5.61 5.35 3.33
N ARG A 24 5.92 4.04 3.23
CA ARG A 24 4.92 2.97 3.38
C ARG A 24 4.17 3.06 4.72
N ALA A 25 4.88 3.40 5.80
CA ALA A 25 4.28 3.51 7.14
C ALA A 25 3.33 4.71 7.31
N THR A 26 3.49 5.76 6.51
CA THR A 26 2.73 7.02 6.65
C THR A 26 1.76 7.28 5.51
N THR A 27 1.86 6.54 4.41
CA THR A 27 1.06 6.76 3.21
C THR A 27 -0.39 6.31 3.38
N VAL A 28 -1.29 7.22 3.02
CA VAL A 28 -2.74 7.07 3.08
C VAL A 28 -3.38 7.59 1.80
N ALA A 29 -4.24 6.80 1.18
CA ALA A 29 -5.09 7.22 0.07
C ALA A 29 -6.54 7.34 0.56
N SER A 30 -7.28 8.34 0.07
CA SER A 30 -8.73 8.39 0.32
C SER A 30 -9.45 7.23 -0.37
N ALA A 31 -10.69 6.96 0.05
CA ALA A 31 -11.48 5.91 -0.58
C ALA A 31 -11.63 6.12 -2.09
N PHE A 32 -11.92 7.35 -2.52
CA PHE A 32 -12.05 7.69 -3.95
C PHE A 32 -10.75 7.41 -4.72
N GLN A 33 -9.62 7.92 -4.22
CA GLN A 33 -8.31 7.70 -4.84
C GLN A 33 -7.95 6.22 -4.95
N ALA A 34 -8.24 5.42 -3.91
CA ALA A 34 -7.98 4.00 -3.93
C ALA A 34 -8.84 3.25 -4.96
N HIS A 35 -10.14 3.56 -5.03
CA HIS A 35 -11.04 2.92 -6.00
C HIS A 35 -10.67 3.32 -7.43
N GLN A 36 -10.42 4.60 -7.70
CA GLN A 36 -10.03 5.06 -9.02
C GLN A 36 -8.67 4.49 -9.45
N ALA A 37 -7.69 4.39 -8.56
CA ALA A 37 -6.41 3.77 -8.89
C ALA A 37 -6.56 2.28 -9.23
N LEU A 38 -7.41 1.55 -8.52
CA LEU A 38 -7.69 0.15 -8.86
C LEU A 38 -8.42 0.01 -10.20
N ASP A 39 -9.31 0.94 -10.53
CA ASP A 39 -9.99 0.99 -11.83
C ASP A 39 -8.99 1.28 -12.97
N ASP A 40 -8.13 2.29 -12.81
CA ASP A 40 -7.09 2.64 -13.78
C ASP A 40 -6.12 1.49 -14.05
N PHE A 41 -5.88 0.63 -13.05
CA PHE A 41 -5.05 -0.57 -13.17
C PHE A 41 -5.84 -1.83 -13.56
N SER A 42 -7.14 -1.72 -13.84
CA SER A 42 -8.04 -2.84 -14.17
C SER A 42 -8.08 -3.95 -13.10
N LEU A 43 -7.92 -3.57 -11.84
CA LEU A 43 -7.97 -4.44 -10.66
C LEU A 43 -9.30 -4.35 -9.91
N ILE A 44 -10.11 -3.31 -10.16
CA ILE A 44 -11.34 -3.06 -9.39
C ILE A 44 -12.33 -4.24 -9.48
N ASP A 45 -12.55 -4.78 -10.67
CA ASP A 45 -13.47 -5.92 -10.88
C ASP A 45 -13.04 -7.16 -10.08
N GLN A 46 -11.73 -7.40 -9.96
CA GLN A 46 -11.20 -8.53 -9.19
C GLN A 46 -11.41 -8.33 -7.69
N VAL A 47 -11.25 -7.09 -7.21
CA VAL A 47 -11.53 -6.74 -5.82
C VAL A 47 -13.00 -6.87 -5.49
N GLU A 48 -13.88 -6.37 -6.37
CA GLU A 48 -15.33 -6.48 -6.18
C GLU A 48 -15.79 -7.94 -6.18
N ALA A 49 -15.33 -8.74 -7.14
CA ALA A 49 -15.64 -10.17 -7.20
C ALA A 49 -15.17 -10.92 -5.94
N LEU A 50 -13.99 -10.60 -5.41
CA LEU A 50 -13.50 -11.15 -4.15
C LEU A 50 -14.39 -10.79 -2.97
N LEU A 51 -14.86 -9.55 -2.90
CA LEU A 51 -15.65 -9.07 -1.78
C LEU A 51 -17.11 -9.49 -1.84
N ASP A 52 -17.60 -9.85 -3.02
CA ASP A 52 -18.92 -10.48 -3.21
C ASP A 52 -18.94 -11.96 -2.80
N ASP A 53 -17.77 -12.62 -2.73
CA ASP A 53 -17.69 -14.00 -2.27
C ASP A 53 -18.18 -14.12 -0.79
N PRO A 54 -19.19 -14.96 -0.50
CA PRO A 54 -19.65 -15.21 0.86
C PRO A 54 -18.56 -15.75 1.79
N ALA A 55 -17.56 -16.46 1.26
CA ALA A 55 -16.42 -17.01 1.98
C ALA A 55 -15.43 -15.93 2.44
N THR A 56 -15.41 -14.76 1.80
CA THR A 56 -14.55 -13.64 2.20
C THR A 56 -14.92 -13.14 3.59
N ALA A 57 -13.91 -12.90 4.42
CA ALA A 57 -14.10 -12.52 5.80
C ALA A 57 -15.00 -11.28 5.92
N THR A 58 -16.03 -11.37 6.77
CA THR A 58 -17.00 -10.27 6.97
C THR A 58 -16.32 -8.94 7.34
N LYS A 59 -15.20 -8.99 8.07
CA LYS A 59 -14.40 -7.81 8.40
C LYS A 59 -13.83 -7.12 7.15
N ALA A 60 -13.29 -7.88 6.20
CA ALA A 60 -12.75 -7.33 4.95
C ALA A 60 -13.85 -6.66 4.11
N ARG A 61 -15.00 -7.32 3.95
CA ARG A 61 -16.18 -6.76 3.25
C ARG A 61 -16.74 -5.49 3.90
N ARG A 62 -16.69 -5.39 5.23
CA ARG A 62 -17.10 -4.17 5.95
C ARG A 62 -16.06 -3.07 5.83
N ALA A 63 -14.78 -3.42 5.98
CA ALA A 63 -13.68 -2.47 5.83
C ALA A 63 -13.70 -1.84 4.44
N TRP A 64 -13.83 -2.63 3.38
CA TRP A 64 -13.92 -2.11 2.02
C TRP A 64 -15.05 -1.09 1.83
N ARG A 65 -16.27 -1.42 2.27
CA ARG A 65 -17.45 -0.57 2.09
C ARG A 65 -17.49 0.66 2.99
N MET A 66 -16.85 0.61 4.16
CA MET A 66 -16.98 1.66 5.18
C MET A 66 -15.71 2.49 5.34
N ALA A 67 -14.57 2.05 4.82
CA ALA A 67 -13.33 2.80 4.91
C ALA A 67 -13.44 4.10 4.13
N THR A 68 -13.07 5.20 4.78
CA THR A 68 -12.91 6.51 4.14
C THR A 68 -11.48 6.74 3.67
N GLU A 69 -10.54 5.96 4.19
CA GLU A 69 -9.11 6.01 3.89
C GLU A 69 -8.49 4.61 3.93
N PHE A 70 -7.46 4.40 3.13
CA PHE A 70 -6.67 3.18 3.05
C PHE A 70 -5.20 3.49 3.31
N ARG A 71 -4.61 2.82 4.31
CA ARG A 71 -3.18 2.97 4.62
C ARG A 71 -2.39 1.84 3.97
N ARG A 72 -1.22 2.17 3.40
CA ARG A 72 -0.37 1.22 2.66
C ARG A 72 0.04 -0.01 3.49
N LEU A 73 0.23 0.15 4.80
CA LEU A 73 0.54 -0.96 5.73
C LEU A 73 -0.68 -1.43 6.54
N SER A 74 -1.90 -1.04 6.19
CA SER A 74 -3.07 -1.56 6.89
C SER A 74 -3.25 -3.06 6.61
N PRO A 75 -3.65 -3.87 7.61
CA PRO A 75 -3.84 -5.31 7.41
C PRO A 75 -4.77 -5.66 6.25
N THR A 76 -5.85 -4.90 6.06
CA THR A 76 -6.80 -5.10 4.95
C THR A 76 -6.16 -4.90 3.59
N VAL A 77 -5.34 -3.86 3.43
CA VAL A 77 -4.66 -3.57 2.15
C VAL A 77 -3.62 -4.66 1.84
N LEU A 78 -2.85 -5.09 2.83
CA LEU A 78 -1.85 -6.16 2.65
C LEU A 78 -2.51 -7.51 2.32
N GLU A 79 -3.64 -7.82 2.94
CA GLU A 79 -4.43 -9.02 2.64
C GLU A 79 -4.97 -8.98 1.20
N LEU A 80 -5.59 -7.87 0.79
CA LEU A 80 -6.09 -7.70 -0.58
C LEU A 80 -4.97 -7.79 -1.62
N ALA A 81 -3.83 -7.13 -1.39
CA ALA A 81 -2.69 -7.21 -2.28
C ALA A 81 -2.17 -8.65 -2.42
N GLY A 82 -2.13 -9.42 -1.33
CA GLY A 82 -1.79 -10.83 -1.36
C GLY A 82 -2.75 -11.68 -2.20
N VAL A 83 -4.07 -11.43 -2.09
CA VAL A 83 -5.07 -12.15 -2.90
C VAL A 83 -4.99 -11.77 -4.37
N LEU A 84 -4.74 -10.50 -4.69
CA LEU A 84 -4.55 -10.01 -6.05
C LEU A 84 -3.18 -10.39 -6.66
N GLY A 85 -2.28 -11.00 -5.87
CA GLY A 85 -0.94 -11.38 -6.33
C GLY A 85 -0.02 -10.19 -6.59
N LEU A 86 -0.26 -9.04 -5.97
CA LEU A 86 0.56 -7.84 -6.12
C LEU A 86 1.86 -7.98 -5.33
N THR A 87 2.98 -7.61 -5.95
CA THR A 87 4.24 -7.40 -5.22
C THR A 87 4.19 -6.12 -4.40
N ASP A 88 5.14 -6.00 -3.48
CA ASP A 88 5.28 -4.81 -2.64
C ASP A 88 5.52 -3.55 -3.48
N GLU A 89 6.29 -3.67 -4.56
CA GLU A 89 6.59 -2.59 -5.52
C GLU A 89 5.35 -2.21 -6.34
N GLN A 90 4.55 -3.20 -6.77
CA GLN A 90 3.31 -2.94 -7.51
C GLN A 90 2.28 -2.25 -6.62
N LEU A 91 2.17 -2.67 -5.36
CA LEU A 91 1.29 -2.00 -4.41
C LEU A 91 1.78 -0.59 -4.10
N ASP A 92 3.10 -0.37 -4.00
CA ASP A 92 3.64 0.98 -3.85
C ASP A 92 3.30 1.86 -5.06
N GLU A 93 3.40 1.32 -6.27
CA GLU A 93 3.08 2.04 -7.50
C GLU A 93 1.60 2.43 -7.55
N LEU A 94 0.71 1.51 -7.18
CA LEU A 94 -0.72 1.79 -7.07
C LEU A 94 -0.99 2.95 -6.11
N PHE A 95 -0.31 2.97 -4.95
CA PHE A 95 -0.45 4.07 -3.99
C PHE A 95 0.13 5.39 -4.50
N ARG A 96 1.28 5.37 -5.20
CA ARG A 96 1.84 6.58 -5.82
C ARG A 96 0.87 7.16 -6.84
N HIS A 97 0.30 6.32 -7.70
CA HIS A 97 -0.70 6.72 -8.68
C HIS A 97 -1.96 7.29 -8.00
N ALA A 98 -2.49 6.58 -7.01
CA ALA A 98 -3.66 7.00 -6.24
C ALA A 98 -3.52 8.41 -5.65
N LEU A 99 -2.32 8.75 -5.13
CA LEU A 99 -2.06 10.07 -4.55
C LEU A 99 -2.05 11.22 -5.57
N THR A 100 -1.98 10.93 -6.87
CA THR A 100 -2.08 11.95 -7.94
C THR A 100 -3.51 12.21 -8.39
N ILE A 101 -4.47 11.38 -7.95
CA ILE A 101 -5.87 11.48 -8.38
C ILE A 101 -6.57 12.57 -7.57
N GLU A 102 -7.21 13.49 -8.30
CA GLU A 102 -8.09 14.55 -7.78
C GLU A 102 -9.53 14.27 -8.23
N ALA A 103 -10.51 14.72 -7.44
CA ALA A 103 -11.95 14.52 -7.68
C ALA A 103 -12.60 15.71 -8.40
#